data_AF-A0A958N8P7-F1
#
_entry.id   AF-A0A958N8P7-F1
#
_cell.length_a   1.000
_cell.length_b   1.000
_cell.length_c   1.000
_cell.angle_alpha   90.00
_cell.angle_beta   90.00
_cell.angle_gamma   90.00
#
_symmetry.space_group_name_H-M   'P 1'
#
loop_
_entity.id
_entity.type
_entity.pdbx_description
1 polymer ?
#
loop_
_entity_poly.entity_id
_entity_poly.type
_entity_poly.pdbx_seq_one_letter_code
_entity_poly.pdbx_strand_id
1 'polypeptide(L)'
;MSFILTVASAIFMQSISYANPVDYEIKSESIKSQSSKSDSMIGSVQEAEIYLKELISSNKDRPIELSFVVQKQSLLGTHFYFVQTKNGDEIFESSAVLSVDKQGAPYHYYSSIIPNAVPIDGFRFRVLKNDSDLIEKAWDHISGYGRLLEKTKVKKECRPYKGALYPFHVVDIATEGPRGYWRILISDVDGSVKSVEDRSLERKTSRASIESRLAHKNKKVDYRLAEKNLFVEPEVSGPTIDGNAQVFDPDPVTTLRDANLQDNAPASAFSNAIFRVNLQDLTVVGNEVHLVGPWVKLKDFESPRTAPTTTQNGDWSFSRGENGFTDAMTYYHIDRSQRYIQSLGFVDAKGIQFGPIEVDSDGLSGQDNSHYIPGSNRLAFGHGCVDDNQDADVILHEYGHAINYSINPQFSGGDTGAMGEGFGDYWAGSGSLPAQNGDFQKYKVFNWDGASGCWEGRRMDRLTAQYNHNKNYGAHQSVGDFVSDELWSTPLFQAHVALLGLGKDRGAIDQIILEAQFGLGSRIKMRDMANSIVRAAEALYPGEEYADVFEEKFKSHKILE
;
A
#
# COMPACT_ATOMS: atom_id res chain seq x y z
N MET A 1 15.87 55.84 -29.96
CA MET A 1 15.10 55.43 -28.77
C MET A 1 14.25 54.24 -29.13
N SER A 2 14.71 53.02 -28.83
CA SER A 2 13.89 51.85 -28.51
C SER A 2 14.81 50.65 -28.36
N PHE A 3 15.20 50.33 -27.12
CA PHE A 3 15.77 49.05 -26.73
C PHE A 3 15.58 48.96 -25.21
N ILE A 4 14.61 48.16 -24.77
CA ILE A 4 14.50 47.42 -23.50
C ILE A 4 13.11 46.78 -23.54
N LEU A 5 13.02 45.54 -24.05
CA LEU A 5 11.93 44.60 -23.75
C LEU A 5 12.22 43.24 -24.44
N THR A 6 13.32 42.57 -24.08
CA THR A 6 13.55 41.18 -24.54
C THR A 6 14.58 40.43 -23.68
N VAL A 7 14.49 40.49 -22.36
CA VAL A 7 15.29 39.58 -21.49
C VAL A 7 14.48 39.25 -20.24
N ALA A 8 13.48 38.37 -20.35
CA ALA A 8 12.80 37.80 -19.17
C ALA A 8 12.16 36.41 -19.40
N SER A 9 12.50 35.69 -20.48
CA SER A 9 11.76 34.46 -20.84
C SER A 9 12.62 33.23 -21.12
N ALA A 10 13.88 33.19 -20.65
CA ALA A 10 14.78 32.08 -20.98
C ALA A 10 15.74 31.64 -19.85
N ILE A 11 15.44 31.92 -18.58
CA ILE A 11 16.27 31.49 -17.45
C ILE A 11 15.36 30.80 -16.43
N PHE A 12 15.72 29.55 -16.07
CA PHE A 12 15.07 28.62 -15.11
C PHE A 12 13.86 27.78 -15.56
N MET A 13 14.09 26.78 -16.42
CA MET A 13 13.31 25.52 -16.39
C MET A 13 14.18 24.31 -16.80
N GLN A 14 15.35 24.17 -16.17
CA GLN A 14 16.03 22.86 -16.10
C GLN A 14 15.38 22.05 -14.98
N SER A 15 15.01 20.80 -15.29
CA SER A 15 14.62 19.71 -14.38
C SER A 15 14.29 20.13 -12.94
N ILE A 16 13.12 20.74 -12.76
CA ILE A 16 12.58 20.95 -11.41
C ILE A 16 12.11 19.58 -10.92
N SER A 17 12.86 18.99 -9.99
CA SER A 17 12.30 17.94 -9.13
C SER A 17 11.25 18.62 -8.24
N TYR A 18 9.97 18.42 -8.55
CA TYR A 18 8.85 18.86 -7.72
C TYR A 18 8.70 18.00 -6.44
N ALA A 19 9.76 17.26 -6.06
CA ALA A 19 9.76 16.25 -5.00
C ALA A 19 10.52 16.67 -3.72
N ASN A 20 10.94 17.93 -3.52
CA ASN A 20 11.62 18.39 -2.28
C ASN A 20 11.35 19.88 -1.95
N PRO A 21 11.34 20.29 -0.67
CA PRO A 21 10.12 20.38 0.13
C PRO A 21 9.56 21.80 0.20
N VAL A 22 8.23 21.88 0.18
CA VAL A 22 7.54 22.87 1.01
C VAL A 22 7.34 22.19 2.37
N ASP A 23 7.58 22.91 3.46
CA ASP A 23 7.35 22.39 4.80
C ASP A 23 5.85 22.27 5.04
N TYR A 24 5.33 21.07 4.86
CA TYR A 24 4.01 20.71 5.36
C TYR A 24 4.09 20.74 6.90
N GLU A 25 3.18 21.45 7.52
CA GLU A 25 3.07 21.45 8.97
C GLU A 25 2.34 20.18 9.39
N ILE A 26 3.09 19.18 9.87
CA ILE A 26 2.51 17.93 10.37
C ILE A 26 2.10 18.12 11.83
N LYS A 27 0.82 17.95 12.13
CA LYS A 27 0.25 17.89 13.49
C LYS A 27 -0.50 16.58 13.67
N SER A 28 -0.23 15.88 14.76
CA SER A 28 -0.93 14.68 15.18
C SER A 28 -1.12 14.75 16.68
N GLU A 29 -2.29 15.19 17.12
CA GLU A 29 -2.50 15.61 18.51
C GLU A 29 -3.79 15.03 19.07
N SER A 30 -3.71 14.59 20.33
CA SER A 30 -4.89 14.25 21.12
C SER A 30 -5.65 15.50 21.55
N ILE A 31 -6.98 15.45 21.48
CA ILE A 31 -7.85 16.54 21.89
C ILE A 31 -8.19 16.34 23.37
N LYS A 32 -7.69 17.23 24.24
CA LYS A 32 -7.99 17.17 25.68
C LYS A 32 -9.41 17.70 25.96
N SER A 33 -10.11 17.07 26.90
CA SER A 33 -11.47 17.43 27.37
C SER A 33 -11.59 18.79 28.09
N GLN A 34 -10.58 19.65 28.06
CA GLN A 34 -10.51 20.89 28.87
C GLN A 34 -10.47 22.19 28.05
N SER A 35 -11.08 22.23 26.88
CA SER A 35 -11.49 23.52 26.31
C SER A 35 -13.00 23.65 26.46
N SER A 36 -13.52 24.85 26.71
CA SER A 36 -14.95 25.16 26.67
C SER A 36 -15.63 24.88 25.30
N LYS A 37 -14.94 24.18 24.39
CA LYS A 37 -15.35 23.78 23.04
C LYS A 37 -15.53 22.24 22.91
N SER A 38 -15.33 21.45 23.96
CA SER A 38 -15.45 19.98 23.94
C SER A 38 -16.88 19.43 23.93
N ASP A 39 -17.89 20.29 23.83
CA ASP A 39 -19.30 19.89 23.98
C ASP A 39 -20.04 19.61 22.66
N SER A 40 -19.44 19.91 21.49
CA SER A 40 -20.07 19.60 20.21
C SER A 40 -19.80 18.16 19.81
N MET A 41 -20.80 17.30 19.98
CA MET A 41 -20.80 15.97 19.37
C MET A 41 -20.81 16.10 17.85
N ILE A 42 -19.88 15.42 17.18
CA ILE A 42 -19.75 15.40 15.74
C ILE A 42 -20.47 14.18 15.19
N GLY A 43 -21.58 14.41 14.49
CA GLY A 43 -22.39 13.35 13.86
C GLY A 43 -22.35 13.38 12.33
N SER A 44 -21.72 14.40 11.74
CA SER A 44 -21.77 14.62 10.30
C SER A 44 -20.43 15.10 9.71
N VAL A 45 -20.26 14.88 8.41
CA VAL A 45 -19.11 15.36 7.63
C VAL A 45 -18.97 16.89 7.73
N GLN A 46 -20.08 17.63 7.69
CA GLN A 46 -20.07 19.09 7.76
C GLN A 46 -19.57 19.60 9.13
N GLU A 47 -20.02 18.98 10.22
CA GLU A 47 -19.54 19.32 11.57
C GLU A 47 -18.04 19.01 11.73
N ALA A 48 -17.60 17.85 11.21
CA ALA A 48 -16.18 17.47 11.23
C ALA A 48 -15.31 18.47 10.44
N GLU A 49 -15.77 18.92 9.28
CA GLU A 49 -15.06 19.91 8.46
C GLU A 49 -14.93 21.26 9.18
N ILE A 50 -16.01 21.75 9.78
CA ILE A 50 -16.00 23.00 10.56
C ILE A 50 -15.02 22.90 11.73
N TYR A 51 -15.10 21.80 12.49
CA TYR A 51 -14.24 21.55 13.64
C TYR A 51 -12.75 21.53 13.25
N LEU A 52 -12.40 20.82 12.16
CA LEU A 52 -11.03 20.79 11.64
C LEU A 52 -10.55 22.17 11.20
N LYS A 53 -11.38 22.93 10.48
CA LYS A 53 -11.02 24.30 10.06
C LYS A 53 -10.75 25.19 11.26
N GLU A 54 -11.49 25.05 12.35
CA GLU A 54 -11.24 25.81 13.58
C GLU A 54 -9.96 25.41 14.32
N LEU A 55 -9.63 24.10 14.33
CA LEU A 55 -8.38 23.62 14.92
C LEU A 55 -7.15 24.08 14.12
N ILE A 56 -7.24 24.02 12.80
CA ILE A 56 -6.11 24.25 11.91
C ILE A 56 -5.93 25.75 11.63
N SER A 57 -7.02 26.52 11.47
CA SER A 57 -6.94 27.94 11.09
C SER A 57 -6.66 28.84 12.30
N SER A 58 -5.40 29.26 12.44
CA SER A 58 -5.02 30.33 13.38
C SER A 58 -5.18 31.75 12.79
N ASN A 59 -5.36 31.87 11.46
CA ASN A 59 -5.40 33.14 10.74
C ASN A 59 -6.69 33.26 9.89
N LYS A 60 -7.54 34.24 10.24
CA LYS A 60 -8.86 34.45 9.59
C LYS A 60 -8.77 34.98 8.16
N ASP A 61 -7.61 35.51 7.74
CA ASP A 61 -7.47 36.20 6.45
C ASP A 61 -7.20 35.27 5.26
N ARG A 62 -6.99 33.97 5.50
CA ARG A 62 -6.78 32.94 4.47
C ARG A 62 -7.49 31.65 4.86
N PRO A 63 -8.79 31.52 4.56
CA PRO A 63 -9.55 30.32 4.93
C PRO A 63 -9.01 29.10 4.20
N ILE A 64 -8.88 27.99 4.92
CA ILE A 64 -8.49 26.70 4.37
C ILE A 64 -9.71 26.09 3.66
N GLU A 65 -9.51 25.68 2.41
CA GLU A 65 -10.48 24.90 1.63
C GLU A 65 -10.19 23.41 1.84
N LEU A 66 -11.20 22.65 2.22
CA LEU A 66 -11.12 21.20 2.43
C LEU A 66 -12.18 20.52 1.56
N SER A 67 -11.86 19.35 1.03
CA SER A 67 -12.83 18.46 0.39
C SER A 67 -12.85 17.12 1.11
N PHE A 68 -14.05 16.61 1.36
CA PHE A 68 -14.25 15.30 1.96
C PHE A 68 -13.73 14.19 1.04
N VAL A 69 -12.98 13.24 1.61
CA VAL A 69 -12.44 12.07 0.90
C VAL A 69 -13.26 10.84 1.26
N VAL A 70 -13.31 10.47 2.53
CA VAL A 70 -14.01 9.28 3.01
C VAL A 70 -14.28 9.37 4.50
N GLN A 71 -15.27 8.60 4.97
CA GLN A 71 -15.53 8.33 6.36
C GLN A 71 -15.28 6.84 6.61
N LYS A 72 -14.56 6.51 7.69
CA LYS A 72 -14.31 5.13 8.11
C LYS A 72 -14.65 4.93 9.56
N GLN A 73 -15.17 3.75 9.90
CA GLN A 73 -15.33 3.34 11.29
C GLN A 73 -14.19 2.39 11.67
N SER A 74 -13.79 2.42 12.92
CA SER A 74 -12.81 1.53 13.53
C SER A 74 -13.39 0.91 14.81
N LEU A 75 -12.57 0.21 15.59
CA LEU A 75 -13.01 -0.32 16.88
C LEU A 75 -13.18 0.78 17.93
N LEU A 76 -12.40 1.87 17.84
CA LEU A 76 -12.47 3.00 18.77
C LEU A 76 -13.46 4.07 18.35
N GLY A 77 -13.68 4.30 17.05
CA GLY A 77 -14.47 5.46 16.63
C GLY A 77 -14.76 5.59 15.14
N THR A 78 -15.00 6.83 14.74
CA THR A 78 -15.22 7.24 13.34
C THR A 78 -14.16 8.26 12.94
N HIS A 79 -13.65 8.13 11.72
CA HIS A 79 -12.59 8.94 11.17
C HIS A 79 -13.07 9.63 9.89
N PHE A 80 -13.01 10.95 9.87
CA PHE A 80 -13.39 11.78 8.73
C PHE A 80 -12.14 12.30 8.03
N TYR A 81 -11.92 11.85 6.80
CA TYR A 81 -10.75 12.19 6.00
C TYR A 81 -11.07 13.31 5.03
N PHE A 82 -10.21 14.31 4.98
CA PHE A 82 -10.27 15.43 4.06
C PHE A 82 -8.93 15.65 3.36
N VAL A 83 -8.98 16.25 2.18
CA VAL A 83 -7.83 16.76 1.43
C VAL A 83 -7.94 18.28 1.35
N GLN A 84 -6.81 18.99 1.41
CA GLN A 84 -6.81 20.43 1.17
C GLN A 84 -7.02 20.68 -0.33
N THR A 85 -7.89 21.60 -0.68
CA THR A 85 -8.12 21.99 -2.07
C THR A 85 -7.78 23.45 -2.30
N LYS A 86 -7.67 23.82 -3.57
CA LYS A 86 -7.61 25.22 -3.98
C LYS A 86 -8.37 25.42 -5.27
N ASN A 87 -9.44 26.22 -5.24
CA ASN A 87 -10.33 26.42 -6.38
C ASN A 87 -10.89 25.10 -6.94
N GLY A 88 -11.06 24.09 -6.08
CA GLY A 88 -11.52 22.74 -6.44
C GLY A 88 -10.43 21.74 -6.81
N ASP A 89 -9.18 22.16 -7.05
CA ASP A 89 -8.07 21.24 -7.34
C ASP A 89 -7.45 20.73 -6.03
N GLU A 90 -7.19 19.42 -5.95
CA GLU A 90 -6.55 18.79 -4.78
C GLU A 90 -5.11 19.24 -4.61
N ILE A 91 -4.70 19.58 -3.39
CA ILE A 91 -3.29 19.80 -3.07
C ILE A 91 -2.66 18.44 -2.75
N PHE A 92 -1.67 18.07 -3.55
CA PHE A 92 -0.95 16.80 -3.46
C PHE A 92 -0.42 16.54 -2.04
N GLU A 93 -0.63 15.33 -1.52
CA GLU A 93 -0.20 14.86 -0.19
C GLU A 93 -0.61 15.77 0.99
N SER A 94 -1.69 16.54 0.82
CA SER A 94 -2.33 17.24 1.92
C SER A 94 -3.41 16.36 2.56
N SER A 95 -3.52 16.41 3.88
CA SER A 95 -4.55 15.69 4.61
C SER A 95 -5.01 16.47 5.83
N ALA A 96 -6.29 16.34 6.16
CA ALA A 96 -6.83 16.71 7.46
C ALA A 96 -7.79 15.60 7.89
N VAL A 97 -7.59 15.04 9.08
CA VAL A 97 -8.37 13.91 9.58
C VAL A 97 -8.85 14.23 10.98
N LEU A 98 -10.14 14.03 11.23
CA LEU A 98 -10.74 14.12 12.57
C LEU A 98 -11.20 12.74 13.00
N SER A 99 -10.78 12.33 14.19
CA SER A 99 -11.22 11.08 14.82
C SER A 99 -12.11 11.40 16.01
N VAL A 100 -13.28 10.75 16.04
CA VAL A 100 -14.31 10.93 17.07
C VAL A 100 -14.70 9.58 17.64
N ASP A 101 -15.02 9.51 18.92
CA ASP A 101 -15.41 8.26 19.57
C ASP A 101 -16.81 7.80 19.11
N LYS A 102 -17.30 6.69 19.67
CA LYS A 102 -18.62 6.13 19.33
C LYS A 102 -19.80 7.05 19.68
N GLN A 103 -19.58 8.06 20.52
CA GLN A 103 -20.57 9.06 20.92
C GLN A 103 -20.46 10.34 20.07
N GLY A 104 -19.44 10.44 19.22
CA GLY A 104 -19.16 11.61 18.39
C GLY A 104 -18.25 12.63 19.07
N ALA A 105 -17.65 12.32 20.23
CA ALA A 105 -16.72 13.23 20.90
C ALA A 105 -15.34 13.19 20.20
N PRO A 106 -14.79 14.34 19.77
CA PRO A 106 -13.45 14.38 19.17
C PRO A 106 -12.36 13.96 20.17
N TYR A 107 -11.46 13.06 19.74
CA TYR A 107 -10.34 12.61 20.58
C TYR A 107 -8.96 12.78 19.92
N HIS A 108 -8.89 12.89 18.59
CA HIS A 108 -7.64 13.06 17.87
C HIS A 108 -7.86 13.79 16.55
N TYR A 109 -6.87 14.61 16.16
CA TYR A 109 -6.80 15.14 14.81
C TYR A 109 -5.41 14.97 14.22
N TYR A 110 -5.38 14.73 12.91
CA TYR A 110 -4.18 14.72 12.10
C TYR A 110 -4.28 15.82 11.03
N SER A 111 -3.17 16.51 10.76
CA SER A 111 -3.09 17.49 9.69
C SER A 111 -1.71 17.47 9.06
N SER A 112 -1.68 17.49 7.73
CA SER A 112 -0.52 17.72 6.89
C SER A 112 -0.89 18.74 5.81
N ILE A 113 -1.52 19.85 6.21
CA ILE A 113 -1.94 20.89 5.26
C ILE A 113 -0.83 21.93 5.04
N ILE A 114 -1.06 22.83 4.08
CA ILE A 114 -0.17 23.96 3.77
C ILE A 114 -0.92 25.26 4.07
N PRO A 115 -0.70 25.89 5.25
CA PRO A 115 -1.51 27.03 5.72
C PRO A 115 -1.42 28.29 4.85
N ASN A 116 -0.33 28.46 4.10
CA ASN A 116 -0.02 29.68 3.34
C ASN A 116 0.23 29.42 1.84
N ALA A 117 -0.38 28.37 1.30
CA ALA A 117 -0.20 28.00 -0.10
C ALA A 117 -0.77 29.09 -1.03
N VAL A 118 0.10 29.81 -1.75
CA VAL A 118 -0.31 30.84 -2.71
C VAL A 118 -0.29 30.26 -4.11
N PRO A 119 -1.40 30.31 -4.87
CA PRO A 119 -1.39 29.95 -6.29
C PRO A 119 -0.42 30.83 -7.08
N ILE A 120 0.20 30.28 -8.12
CA ILE A 120 0.86 31.13 -9.11
C ILE A 120 -0.22 31.86 -9.93
N ASP A 121 -0.27 33.19 -9.84
CA ASP A 121 -1.17 34.01 -10.68
C ASP A 121 -0.56 34.23 -12.08
N GLY A 122 -1.39 34.17 -13.12
CA GLY A 122 -1.11 34.86 -14.39
C GLY A 122 -0.37 34.10 -15.50
N PHE A 123 -0.21 32.77 -15.43
CA PHE A 123 0.29 32.02 -16.59
C PHE A 123 -0.80 31.84 -17.65
N ARG A 124 -0.54 32.31 -18.87
CA ARG A 124 -1.41 32.11 -20.02
C ARG A 124 -1.13 30.75 -20.65
N PHE A 125 -2.13 29.88 -20.53
CA PHE A 125 -2.24 28.54 -21.07
C PHE A 125 -1.89 28.47 -22.56
N ARG A 126 -0.99 27.57 -22.91
CA ARG A 126 -0.85 27.05 -24.27
C ARG A 126 -0.57 25.55 -24.15
N VAL A 127 -1.54 24.73 -24.58
CA VAL A 127 -1.36 23.65 -25.59
C VAL A 127 -2.22 22.39 -25.36
N LEU A 128 -2.76 22.07 -24.18
CA LEU A 128 -3.58 20.83 -24.01
C LEU A 128 -4.91 21.19 -23.33
N LYS A 129 -6.05 20.94 -23.99
CA LYS A 129 -7.37 21.39 -23.49
C LYS A 129 -8.33 20.26 -23.13
N ASN A 130 -8.03 19.03 -23.52
CA ASN A 130 -8.88 17.87 -23.29
C ASN A 130 -8.04 16.68 -22.81
N ASP A 131 -8.70 15.71 -22.20
CA ASP A 131 -8.06 14.51 -21.66
C ASP A 131 -7.37 13.70 -22.76
N SER A 132 -7.92 13.64 -23.98
CA SER A 132 -7.29 12.92 -25.11
C SER A 132 -5.89 13.44 -25.43
N ASP A 133 -5.69 14.76 -25.48
CA ASP A 133 -4.38 15.35 -25.76
C ASP A 133 -3.36 15.03 -24.64
N LEU A 134 -3.82 15.00 -23.38
CA LEU A 134 -2.99 14.67 -22.21
C LEU A 134 -2.59 13.19 -22.23
N ILE A 135 -3.54 12.31 -22.54
CA ILE A 135 -3.34 10.87 -22.65
C ILE A 135 -2.38 10.54 -23.80
N GLU A 136 -2.61 11.10 -24.99
CA GLU A 136 -1.71 10.92 -26.14
C GLU A 136 -0.29 11.40 -25.79
N LYS A 137 -0.16 12.54 -25.10
CA LYS A 137 1.15 13.03 -24.65
C LYS A 137 1.83 12.11 -23.64
N ALA A 138 1.09 11.61 -22.66
CA ALA A 138 1.61 10.71 -21.63
C ALA A 138 2.02 9.36 -22.25
N TRP A 139 1.16 8.78 -23.09
CA TRP A 139 1.41 7.57 -23.87
C TRP A 139 2.67 7.67 -24.72
N ASP A 140 2.81 8.79 -25.44
CA ASP A 140 3.98 9.10 -26.25
C ASP A 140 5.25 9.22 -25.43
N HIS A 141 5.16 9.84 -24.25
CA HIS A 141 6.29 10.02 -23.36
C HIS A 141 6.83 8.68 -22.83
N ILE A 142 5.95 7.75 -22.46
CA ILE A 142 6.34 6.41 -22.02
C ILE A 142 6.64 5.45 -23.18
N SER A 143 6.49 5.89 -24.43
CA SER A 143 6.62 5.06 -25.63
C SER A 143 5.72 3.81 -25.56
N GLY A 144 4.47 3.99 -25.13
CA GLY A 144 3.53 2.91 -24.85
C GLY A 144 3.28 1.96 -26.04
N TYR A 145 3.19 0.68 -25.74
CA TYR A 145 2.91 -0.42 -26.66
C TYR A 145 2.21 -1.60 -25.96
N GLY A 146 1.73 -2.56 -26.75
CA GLY A 146 0.91 -3.66 -26.21
C GLY A 146 -0.46 -3.17 -25.76
N ARG A 147 -1.09 -3.90 -24.81
CA ARG A 147 -2.42 -3.56 -24.30
C ARG A 147 -2.35 -2.63 -23.08
N LEU A 148 -3.45 -1.92 -22.86
CA LEU A 148 -3.72 -1.36 -21.54
C LEU A 148 -4.11 -2.49 -20.58
N LEU A 149 -3.60 -2.41 -19.35
CA LEU A 149 -3.97 -3.31 -18.26
C LEU A 149 -5.20 -2.77 -17.51
N GLU A 150 -5.43 -1.44 -17.59
CA GLU A 150 -6.52 -0.73 -16.93
C GLU A 150 -6.96 0.47 -17.75
N LYS A 151 -8.16 1.01 -17.44
CA LYS A 151 -8.61 2.28 -18.01
C LYS A 151 -7.71 3.41 -17.54
N THR A 152 -7.24 4.22 -18.50
CA THR A 152 -6.48 5.44 -18.23
C THR A 152 -7.30 6.42 -17.41
N LYS A 153 -6.67 7.07 -16.42
CA LYS A 153 -7.30 8.09 -15.57
C LYS A 153 -6.57 9.42 -15.73
N VAL A 154 -7.33 10.51 -15.83
CA VAL A 154 -6.81 11.88 -15.85
C VAL A 154 -7.43 12.64 -14.69
N LYS A 155 -6.60 13.31 -13.89
CA LYS A 155 -7.07 14.23 -12.84
C LYS A 155 -6.23 15.49 -12.77
N LYS A 156 -6.75 16.52 -12.12
CA LYS A 156 -6.01 17.74 -11.77
C LYS A 156 -5.53 17.68 -10.32
N GLU A 157 -4.36 18.24 -10.09
CA GLU A 157 -3.85 18.48 -8.75
C GLU A 157 -2.93 19.70 -8.73
N CYS A 158 -2.81 20.32 -7.57
CA CYS A 158 -1.83 21.34 -7.27
C CYS A 158 -0.68 20.71 -6.49
N ARG A 159 0.56 20.89 -6.94
CA ARG A 159 1.75 20.51 -6.18
C ARG A 159 2.44 21.74 -5.59
N PRO A 160 2.77 21.71 -4.30
CA PRO A 160 3.53 22.79 -3.71
C PRO A 160 5.00 22.71 -4.12
N TYR A 161 5.57 23.84 -4.50
CA TYR A 161 6.98 23.96 -4.80
C TYR A 161 7.48 25.36 -4.44
N LYS A 162 8.53 25.42 -3.62
CA LYS A 162 9.14 26.68 -3.14
C LYS A 162 8.12 27.71 -2.62
N GLY A 163 7.09 27.25 -1.91
CA GLY A 163 6.06 28.10 -1.29
C GLY A 163 4.91 28.52 -2.20
N ALA A 164 4.87 28.06 -3.46
CA ALA A 164 3.77 28.31 -4.37
C ALA A 164 3.08 27.00 -4.82
N LEU A 165 1.79 27.08 -5.17
CA LEU A 165 1.05 25.97 -5.76
C LEU A 165 1.13 26.03 -7.29
N TYR A 166 1.62 24.94 -7.87
CA TYR A 166 1.70 24.76 -9.31
C TYR A 166 0.61 23.78 -9.77
N PRO A 167 -0.19 24.13 -10.77
CA PRO A 167 -1.21 23.25 -11.32
C PRO A 167 -0.62 22.19 -12.25
N PHE A 168 -1.10 20.96 -12.10
CA PHE A 168 -0.72 19.79 -12.90
C PHE A 168 -1.94 18.98 -13.34
N HIS A 169 -1.79 18.35 -14.49
CA HIS A 169 -2.59 17.17 -14.84
C HIS A 169 -1.77 15.91 -14.50
N VAL A 170 -2.42 14.95 -13.87
CA VAL A 170 -1.89 13.62 -13.58
C VAL A 170 -2.57 12.64 -14.52
N VAL A 171 -1.78 11.89 -15.27
CA VAL A 171 -2.26 10.83 -16.15
C VAL A 171 -1.72 9.51 -15.64
N ASP A 172 -2.62 8.63 -15.20
CA ASP A 172 -2.29 7.27 -14.76
C ASP A 172 -2.57 6.29 -15.91
N ILE A 173 -1.54 5.57 -16.37
CA ILE A 173 -1.60 4.60 -17.48
C ILE A 173 -0.97 3.28 -17.04
N ALA A 174 -1.72 2.18 -17.10
CA ALA A 174 -1.20 0.84 -16.86
C ALA A 174 -0.98 0.10 -18.19
N THR A 175 0.25 -0.34 -18.46
CA THR A 175 0.63 -0.87 -19.78
C THR A 175 1.36 -2.20 -19.69
N GLU A 176 1.09 -3.10 -20.63
CA GLU A 176 1.90 -4.32 -20.86
C GLU A 176 3.30 -3.96 -21.38
N GLY A 177 3.42 -2.87 -22.14
CA GLY A 177 4.66 -2.41 -22.76
C GLY A 177 4.83 -0.89 -22.77
N PRO A 178 5.94 -0.32 -22.26
CA PRO A 178 6.80 -0.95 -21.26
C PRO A 178 5.99 -1.31 -20.01
N ARG A 179 6.13 -2.54 -19.50
CA ARG A 179 5.39 -3.02 -18.30
C ARG A 179 5.44 -1.96 -17.20
N GLY A 180 4.32 -1.57 -16.61
CA GLY A 180 4.28 -0.64 -15.48
C GLY A 180 2.93 0.03 -15.26
N TYR A 181 2.76 0.59 -14.06
CA TYR A 181 1.60 1.37 -13.62
C TYR A 181 2.03 2.83 -13.50
N TRP A 182 2.10 3.49 -14.65
CA TRP A 182 2.75 4.77 -14.81
C TRP A 182 1.89 5.92 -14.33
N ARG A 183 2.45 6.79 -13.49
CA ARG A 183 1.90 8.11 -13.17
C ARG A 183 2.74 9.18 -13.85
N ILE A 184 2.12 9.91 -14.77
CA ILE A 184 2.76 10.97 -15.54
C ILE A 184 2.22 12.33 -15.10
N LEU A 185 3.13 13.24 -14.74
CA LEU A 185 2.78 14.61 -14.39
C LEU A 185 3.03 15.56 -15.53
N ILE A 186 1.99 16.27 -15.93
CA ILE A 186 2.01 17.26 -17.00
C ILE A 186 1.72 18.63 -16.39
N SER A 187 2.67 19.56 -16.50
CA SER A 187 2.52 20.93 -16.01
C SER A 187 1.44 21.66 -16.81
N ASP A 188 0.45 22.23 -16.12
CA ASP A 188 -0.61 23.01 -16.76
C ASP A 188 -0.11 24.40 -17.25
N VAL A 189 1.08 24.79 -16.81
CA VAL A 189 1.72 26.06 -17.18
C VAL A 189 2.27 26.04 -18.60
N ASP A 190 2.99 24.97 -18.95
CA ASP A 190 3.77 24.85 -20.19
C ASP A 190 3.47 23.56 -20.98
N GLY A 191 2.56 22.72 -20.47
CA GLY A 191 2.20 21.42 -21.03
C GLY A 191 3.31 20.38 -20.95
N SER A 192 4.47 20.63 -20.35
CA SER A 192 5.58 19.68 -20.36
C SER A 192 5.43 18.58 -19.31
N VAL A 193 5.91 17.37 -19.64
CA VAL A 193 6.01 16.28 -18.66
C VAL A 193 7.11 16.62 -17.66
N LYS A 194 6.78 16.62 -16.37
CA LYS A 194 7.70 16.96 -15.28
C LYS A 194 8.19 15.74 -14.49
N SER A 195 7.38 14.69 -14.39
CA SER A 195 7.80 13.42 -13.78
C SER A 195 7.03 12.24 -14.34
N VAL A 196 7.64 11.07 -14.24
CA VAL A 196 7.06 9.76 -14.52
C VAL A 196 7.47 8.84 -13.37
N GLU A 197 6.49 8.20 -12.75
CA GLU A 197 6.68 7.28 -11.64
C GLU A 197 6.00 5.95 -11.99
N ASP A 198 6.54 4.82 -11.51
CA ASP A 198 5.81 3.56 -11.47
C ASP A 198 5.15 3.41 -10.09
N ARG A 199 3.86 3.10 -10.06
CA ARG A 199 3.04 3.09 -8.84
C ARG A 199 2.83 1.70 -8.25
N SER A 200 3.34 0.65 -8.89
CA SER A 200 3.41 -0.68 -8.27
C SER A 200 4.34 -0.64 -7.06
N LEU A 201 3.89 -1.16 -5.92
CA LEU A 201 4.72 -1.37 -4.74
C LEU A 201 5.36 -2.73 -4.88
N GLU A 202 6.59 -2.75 -5.39
CA GLU A 202 7.33 -3.98 -5.62
C GLU A 202 8.09 -4.39 -4.36
N ARG A 203 8.05 -5.69 -4.04
CA ARG A 203 8.75 -6.26 -2.88
C ARG A 203 10.28 -6.21 -2.97
N LYS A 204 10.84 -6.33 -4.18
CA LYS A 204 12.28 -6.36 -4.47
C LYS A 204 12.73 -5.17 -5.34
N THR A 205 13.95 -4.67 -5.10
CA THR A 205 14.52 -3.50 -5.81
C THR A 205 15.19 -3.82 -7.16
N SER A 206 15.13 -5.06 -7.65
CA SER A 206 15.97 -5.57 -8.75
C SER A 206 15.60 -5.06 -10.16
N ARG A 207 14.73 -4.03 -10.27
CA ARG A 207 14.21 -3.55 -11.55
C ARG A 207 15.12 -2.52 -12.21
N ALA A 208 15.22 -2.60 -13.54
CA ALA A 208 15.90 -1.58 -14.34
C ALA A 208 15.30 -0.19 -14.09
N SER A 209 16.14 0.87 -14.16
CA SER A 209 15.67 2.24 -13.98
C SER A 209 14.52 2.59 -14.94
N ILE A 210 13.64 3.50 -14.52
CA ILE A 210 12.54 4.00 -15.36
C ILE A 210 13.07 4.45 -16.73
N GLU A 211 14.17 5.19 -16.75
CA GLU A 211 14.84 5.66 -17.98
C GLU A 211 15.20 4.50 -18.92
N SER A 212 15.75 3.41 -18.38
CA SER A 212 16.10 2.21 -19.14
C SER A 212 14.85 1.49 -19.68
N ARG A 213 13.80 1.38 -18.86
CA ARG A 213 12.53 0.75 -19.25
C ARG A 213 11.84 1.50 -20.39
N LEU A 214 11.85 2.84 -20.35
CA LEU A 214 11.23 3.71 -21.34
C LEU A 214 12.08 3.93 -22.62
N ALA A 215 13.30 3.39 -22.69
CA ALA A 215 14.21 3.61 -23.82
C ALA A 215 13.79 2.92 -25.14
N HIS A 216 12.83 1.98 -25.11
CA HIS A 216 12.45 1.13 -26.23
C HIS A 216 11.49 1.80 -27.24
N LYS A 217 11.92 2.89 -27.88
CA LYS A 217 11.08 3.74 -28.75
C LYS A 217 10.51 3.06 -30.01
N ASN A 218 11.09 1.95 -30.47
CA ASN A 218 10.72 1.31 -31.74
C ASN A 218 9.48 0.40 -31.68
N LYS A 219 8.83 0.27 -30.52
CA LYS A 219 7.68 -0.62 -30.33
C LYS A 219 6.34 0.10 -30.22
N LYS A 220 6.32 1.44 -30.25
CA LYS A 220 5.13 2.27 -30.02
C LYS A 220 3.95 1.86 -30.90
N VAL A 221 2.77 1.77 -30.31
CA VAL A 221 1.49 1.62 -31.03
C VAL A 221 0.59 2.82 -30.77
N ASP A 222 -0.48 2.97 -31.56
CA ASP A 222 -1.51 3.99 -31.33
C ASP A 222 -2.26 3.71 -30.02
N TYR A 223 -2.39 4.72 -29.14
CA TYR A 223 -3.14 4.61 -27.89
C TYR A 223 -4.57 4.10 -28.12
N ARG A 224 -5.26 4.54 -29.18
CA ARG A 224 -6.64 4.12 -29.48
C ARG A 224 -6.74 2.64 -29.79
N LEU A 225 -5.67 2.05 -30.34
CA LEU A 225 -5.58 0.61 -30.54
C LEU A 225 -5.36 -0.12 -29.21
N ALA A 226 -4.49 0.42 -28.34
CA ALA A 226 -4.27 -0.14 -27.00
C ALA A 226 -5.53 -0.08 -26.14
N GLU A 227 -6.28 1.02 -26.20
CA GLU A 227 -7.54 1.23 -25.49
C GLU A 227 -8.65 0.30 -26.00
N LYS A 228 -8.78 0.13 -27.32
CA LYS A 228 -9.72 -0.84 -27.89
C LYS A 228 -9.41 -2.28 -27.47
N ASN A 229 -8.14 -2.57 -27.22
CA ASN A 229 -7.65 -3.88 -26.77
C ASN A 229 -7.47 -3.94 -25.24
N LEU A 230 -8.03 -2.99 -24.49
CA LEU A 230 -8.06 -3.05 -23.03
C LEU A 230 -8.62 -4.41 -22.61
N PHE A 231 -7.82 -5.14 -21.83
CA PHE A 231 -8.25 -6.44 -21.34
C PHE A 231 -9.33 -6.26 -20.27
N VAL A 232 -10.48 -6.89 -20.49
CA VAL A 232 -11.57 -6.96 -19.52
C VAL A 232 -11.90 -8.43 -19.38
N GLU A 233 -11.46 -9.02 -18.29
CA GLU A 233 -11.81 -10.40 -17.96
C GLU A 233 -13.31 -10.51 -17.70
N PRO A 234 -13.98 -11.58 -18.16
CA PRO A 234 -15.38 -11.80 -17.84
C PRO A 234 -15.59 -11.91 -16.34
N GLU A 235 -16.65 -11.28 -15.83
CA GLU A 235 -17.04 -11.45 -14.43
C GLU A 235 -17.51 -12.89 -14.18
N VAL A 236 -16.90 -13.54 -13.18
CA VAL A 236 -17.28 -14.85 -12.70
C VAL A 236 -18.28 -14.67 -11.56
N SER A 237 -19.49 -15.20 -11.75
CA SER A 237 -20.57 -15.13 -10.77
C SER A 237 -21.42 -16.39 -10.84
N GLY A 238 -21.78 -16.92 -9.68
CA GLY A 238 -22.55 -18.16 -9.54
C GLY A 238 -22.76 -18.53 -8.08
N PRO A 239 -23.39 -19.68 -7.78
CA PRO A 239 -23.44 -20.21 -6.42
C PRO A 239 -22.03 -20.57 -5.94
N THR A 240 -21.82 -20.58 -4.62
CA THR A 240 -20.55 -20.97 -4.01
C THR A 240 -20.58 -22.39 -3.46
N ILE A 241 -19.42 -23.05 -3.44
CA ILE A 241 -19.18 -24.33 -2.76
C ILE A 241 -17.87 -24.27 -1.97
N ASP A 242 -17.71 -25.16 -1.00
CA ASP A 242 -16.41 -25.39 -0.38
C ASP A 242 -15.64 -26.47 -1.15
N GLY A 243 -14.33 -26.30 -1.21
CA GLY A 243 -13.39 -27.19 -1.86
C GLY A 243 -12.23 -27.59 -0.95
N ASN A 244 -11.16 -28.10 -1.56
CA ASN A 244 -9.93 -28.44 -0.87
C ASN A 244 -8.72 -28.23 -1.77
N ALA A 245 -7.54 -28.11 -1.18
CA ALA A 245 -6.29 -27.90 -1.89
C ALA A 245 -5.09 -28.52 -1.17
N GLN A 246 -3.99 -28.63 -1.91
CA GLN A 246 -2.65 -28.85 -1.36
C GLN A 246 -1.87 -27.53 -1.35
N VAL A 247 -1.28 -27.20 -0.21
CA VAL A 247 -0.55 -25.94 0.01
C VAL A 247 0.69 -26.16 0.88
N PHE A 248 1.65 -25.23 0.82
CA PHE A 248 2.62 -25.02 1.89
C PHE A 248 2.02 -24.11 2.98
N ASP A 249 2.39 -24.30 4.24
CA ASP A 249 1.88 -23.46 5.34
C ASP A 249 2.90 -23.38 6.51
N PRO A 250 3.64 -22.27 6.65
CA PRO A 250 3.66 -21.12 5.75
C PRO A 250 4.47 -21.39 4.47
N ASP A 251 5.54 -22.17 4.60
CA ASP A 251 6.51 -22.43 3.54
C ASP A 251 7.29 -23.73 3.84
N PRO A 252 7.97 -24.34 2.84
CA PRO A 252 8.66 -25.61 3.04
C PRO A 252 9.96 -25.51 3.85
N VAL A 253 10.69 -24.39 3.81
CA VAL A 253 11.92 -24.20 4.61
C VAL A 253 11.60 -24.21 6.09
N THR A 254 10.57 -23.46 6.49
CA THR A 254 10.10 -23.39 7.86
C THR A 254 9.51 -24.71 8.34
N THR A 255 8.66 -25.33 7.52
CA THR A 255 7.98 -26.60 7.87
C THR A 255 8.98 -27.74 8.05
N LEU A 256 9.96 -27.87 7.15
CA LEU A 256 10.99 -28.90 7.20
C LEU A 256 12.14 -28.54 8.13
N ARG A 257 12.22 -27.28 8.57
CA ARG A 257 13.32 -26.70 9.35
C ARG A 257 14.67 -26.87 8.64
N ASP A 258 14.68 -26.69 7.33
CA ASP A 258 15.86 -26.87 6.47
C ASP A 258 16.18 -25.57 5.73
N ALA A 259 17.12 -24.79 6.29
CA ALA A 259 17.61 -23.55 5.70
C ALA A 259 18.43 -23.76 4.41
N ASN A 260 18.79 -25.00 4.07
CA ASN A 260 19.55 -25.33 2.88
C ASN A 260 18.68 -25.87 1.74
N LEU A 261 17.35 -25.97 1.94
CA LEU A 261 16.43 -26.40 0.90
C LEU A 261 16.59 -25.51 -0.35
N GLN A 262 16.64 -26.14 -1.52
CA GLN A 262 16.83 -25.47 -2.80
C GLN A 262 15.59 -25.66 -3.67
N ASP A 263 15.26 -24.66 -4.47
CA ASP A 263 14.12 -24.67 -5.40
C ASP A 263 14.13 -25.87 -6.36
N ASN A 264 15.32 -26.25 -6.80
CA ASN A 264 15.56 -27.36 -7.71
C ASN A 264 15.65 -28.75 -7.04
N ALA A 265 15.35 -28.86 -5.74
CA ALA A 265 15.31 -30.13 -5.04
C ALA A 265 14.23 -31.06 -5.67
N PRO A 266 14.40 -32.40 -5.60
CA PRO A 266 13.39 -33.32 -6.12
C PRO A 266 12.06 -33.16 -5.38
N ALA A 267 10.93 -33.41 -6.04
CA ALA A 267 9.58 -33.28 -5.46
C ALA A 267 9.41 -34.03 -4.12
N SER A 268 10.12 -35.15 -3.92
CA SER A 268 10.12 -35.91 -2.67
C SER A 268 10.70 -35.15 -1.46
N ALA A 269 11.53 -34.13 -1.69
CA ALA A 269 12.05 -33.27 -0.63
C ALA A 269 10.94 -32.42 0.03
N PHE A 270 9.86 -32.13 -0.70
CA PHE A 270 8.77 -31.26 -0.26
C PHE A 270 7.58 -32.03 0.31
N SER A 271 7.54 -33.36 0.21
CA SER A 271 6.34 -34.15 0.53
C SER A 271 5.85 -33.98 1.97
N ASN A 272 6.76 -33.73 2.92
CA ASN A 272 6.42 -33.50 4.33
C ASN A 272 6.08 -32.03 4.64
N ALA A 273 6.12 -31.14 3.64
CA ALA A 273 5.73 -29.74 3.77
C ALA A 273 4.34 -29.45 3.18
N ILE A 274 3.73 -30.40 2.46
CA ILE A 274 2.44 -30.22 1.80
C ILE A 274 1.31 -30.56 2.77
N PHE A 275 0.41 -29.60 2.98
CA PHE A 275 -0.79 -29.74 3.80
C PHE A 275 -2.04 -29.76 2.94
N ARG A 276 -3.03 -30.56 3.33
CA ARG A 276 -4.37 -30.51 2.73
C ARG A 276 -5.24 -29.55 3.52
N VAL A 277 -5.80 -28.56 2.84
CA VAL A 277 -6.61 -27.48 3.44
C VAL A 277 -7.99 -27.40 2.80
N ASN A 278 -8.93 -26.75 3.50
CA ASN A 278 -10.23 -26.41 2.94
C ASN A 278 -10.16 -25.04 2.25
N LEU A 279 -10.78 -24.95 1.07
CA LEU A 279 -11.01 -23.69 0.38
C LEU A 279 -12.49 -23.32 0.55
N GLN A 280 -12.77 -22.13 1.06
CA GLN A 280 -14.14 -21.67 1.31
C GLN A 280 -14.67 -20.87 0.12
N ASP A 281 -15.99 -20.91 -0.09
CA ASP A 281 -16.72 -19.95 -0.94
C ASP A 281 -16.25 -19.86 -2.41
N LEU A 282 -15.93 -21.00 -3.03
CA LEU A 282 -15.52 -21.09 -4.44
C LEU A 282 -16.72 -20.96 -5.39
N THR A 283 -16.63 -20.11 -6.40
CA THR A 283 -17.74 -19.85 -7.33
C THR A 283 -17.86 -20.95 -8.39
N VAL A 284 -19.08 -21.44 -8.62
CA VAL A 284 -19.41 -22.43 -9.66
C VAL A 284 -20.04 -21.75 -10.87
N VAL A 285 -19.50 -21.98 -12.06
CA VAL A 285 -20.06 -21.53 -13.35
C VAL A 285 -20.19 -22.74 -14.28
N GLY A 286 -21.43 -23.11 -14.60
CA GLY A 286 -21.68 -24.32 -15.38
C GLY A 286 -21.19 -25.58 -14.65
N ASN A 287 -20.17 -26.24 -15.21
CA ASN A 287 -19.54 -27.43 -14.63
C ASN A 287 -18.12 -27.14 -14.08
N GLU A 288 -17.73 -25.88 -13.99
CA GLU A 288 -16.42 -25.44 -13.52
C GLU A 288 -16.54 -24.72 -12.18
N VAL A 289 -15.57 -24.97 -11.32
CA VAL A 289 -15.36 -24.30 -10.05
C VAL A 289 -14.16 -23.38 -10.24
N HIS A 290 -14.29 -22.14 -9.79
CA HIS A 290 -13.29 -21.09 -9.92
C HIS A 290 -12.82 -20.64 -8.54
N LEU A 291 -11.54 -20.27 -8.42
CA LEU A 291 -10.97 -19.63 -7.22
C LEU A 291 -11.38 -18.14 -7.15
N VAL A 292 -12.69 -17.95 -7.04
CA VAL A 292 -13.39 -16.67 -6.98
C VAL A 292 -14.35 -16.77 -5.80
N GLY A 293 -14.15 -15.94 -4.79
CA GLY A 293 -14.99 -15.87 -3.60
C GLY A 293 -15.21 -14.44 -3.12
N PRO A 294 -15.76 -14.26 -1.92
CA PRO A 294 -16.10 -12.93 -1.38
C PRO A 294 -14.87 -12.07 -1.08
N TRP A 295 -13.72 -12.70 -0.82
CA TRP A 295 -12.50 -12.01 -0.36
C TRP A 295 -11.35 -12.03 -1.38
N VAL A 296 -11.37 -12.98 -2.32
CA VAL A 296 -10.31 -13.17 -3.32
C VAL A 296 -10.91 -13.50 -4.68
N LYS A 297 -10.37 -12.89 -5.74
CA LYS A 297 -10.68 -13.23 -7.13
C LYS A 297 -9.39 -13.42 -7.91
N LEU A 298 -9.05 -14.66 -8.25
CA LEU A 298 -7.94 -14.89 -9.18
C LEU A 298 -8.35 -14.46 -10.60
N LYS A 299 -7.45 -13.72 -11.26
CA LYS A 299 -7.62 -13.06 -12.56
C LYS A 299 -6.29 -13.00 -13.31
N ASP A 300 -6.29 -13.19 -14.63
CA ASP A 300 -5.09 -13.06 -15.49
C ASP A 300 -5.08 -11.67 -16.13
N PHE A 301 -4.29 -10.72 -15.59
CA PHE A 301 -4.26 -9.35 -16.11
C PHE A 301 -2.89 -8.86 -16.54
N GLU A 302 -1.79 -9.37 -15.98
CA GLU A 302 -0.44 -9.09 -16.43
C GLU A 302 -0.01 -10.09 -17.52
N SER A 303 1.29 -10.29 -17.70
CA SER A 303 1.84 -11.40 -18.49
C SER A 303 2.63 -12.29 -17.55
N PRO A 304 2.90 -13.57 -17.89
CA PRO A 304 2.33 -14.33 -19.01
C PRO A 304 0.80 -14.42 -18.93
N ARG A 305 0.15 -14.68 -20.07
CA ARG A 305 -1.32 -14.77 -20.12
C ARG A 305 -1.74 -16.20 -19.83
N THR A 306 -1.77 -16.53 -18.55
CA THR A 306 -2.20 -17.85 -18.07
C THR A 306 -3.48 -17.69 -17.26
N ALA A 307 -4.60 -18.14 -17.83
CA ALA A 307 -5.88 -18.10 -17.14
C ALA A 307 -5.80 -18.87 -15.80
N PRO A 308 -6.40 -18.37 -14.71
CA PRO A 308 -6.49 -19.08 -13.45
C PRO A 308 -7.10 -20.48 -13.64
N THR A 309 -6.57 -21.46 -12.92
CA THR A 309 -7.04 -22.84 -13.03
C THR A 309 -8.48 -22.98 -12.56
N THR A 310 -9.20 -23.92 -13.17
CA THR A 310 -10.54 -24.34 -12.78
C THR A 310 -10.56 -25.85 -12.53
N THR A 311 -11.53 -26.31 -11.73
CA THR A 311 -11.74 -27.75 -11.46
C THR A 311 -13.21 -28.10 -11.62
N GLN A 312 -13.53 -29.38 -11.81
CA GLN A 312 -14.95 -29.82 -11.88
C GLN A 312 -15.53 -30.19 -10.51
N ASN A 313 -14.67 -30.42 -9.52
CA ASN A 313 -15.02 -31.03 -8.22
C ASN A 313 -14.61 -30.17 -7.01
N GLY A 314 -13.99 -29.01 -7.22
CA GLY A 314 -13.50 -28.16 -6.13
C GLY A 314 -12.23 -28.69 -5.46
N ASP A 315 -11.40 -29.49 -6.15
CA ASP A 315 -10.17 -30.07 -5.61
C ASP A 315 -8.92 -29.55 -6.34
N TRP A 316 -8.16 -28.68 -5.66
CA TRP A 316 -6.86 -28.15 -6.09
C TRP A 316 -5.68 -28.90 -5.45
N SER A 317 -5.74 -30.23 -5.41
CA SER A 317 -4.59 -31.07 -5.00
C SER A 317 -3.56 -31.22 -6.14
N PHE A 318 -3.05 -30.08 -6.65
CA PHE A 318 -2.03 -30.01 -7.68
C PHE A 318 -0.62 -30.19 -7.10
N SER A 319 0.30 -30.69 -7.91
CA SER A 319 1.71 -30.81 -7.53
C SER A 319 2.41 -29.46 -7.61
N ARG A 320 3.45 -29.26 -6.79
CA ARG A 320 4.38 -28.13 -6.95
C ARG A 320 4.91 -28.08 -8.39
N GLY A 321 4.88 -26.89 -9.00
CA GLY A 321 5.24 -26.66 -10.40
C GLY A 321 4.06 -26.69 -11.38
N GLU A 322 2.86 -27.02 -10.93
CA GLU A 322 1.61 -26.81 -11.67
C GLU A 322 0.95 -25.52 -11.20
N ASN A 323 0.44 -24.67 -12.10
CA ASN A 323 -0.19 -23.38 -11.75
C ASN A 323 -1.33 -23.52 -10.73
N GLY A 324 -2.04 -24.66 -10.73
CA GLY A 324 -3.10 -24.91 -9.75
C GLY A 324 -2.59 -24.95 -8.30
N PHE A 325 -1.31 -25.25 -8.07
CA PHE A 325 -0.71 -25.21 -6.73
C PHE A 325 -0.52 -23.75 -6.26
N THR A 326 0.08 -22.90 -7.11
CA THR A 326 0.31 -21.48 -6.80
C THR A 326 -0.99 -20.68 -6.76
N ASP A 327 -1.97 -20.99 -7.62
CA ASP A 327 -3.33 -20.44 -7.53
C ASP A 327 -3.97 -20.76 -6.16
N ALA A 328 -3.88 -22.01 -5.71
CA ALA A 328 -4.47 -22.44 -4.45
C ALA A 328 -3.76 -21.82 -3.24
N MET A 329 -2.42 -21.73 -3.26
CA MET A 329 -1.62 -21.00 -2.26
C MET A 329 -2.13 -19.56 -2.12
N THR A 330 -2.21 -18.84 -3.24
CA THR A 330 -2.64 -17.44 -3.28
C THR A 330 -4.07 -17.27 -2.73
N TYR A 331 -5.03 -18.08 -3.19
CA TYR A 331 -6.40 -17.99 -2.70
C TYR A 331 -6.49 -18.28 -1.20
N TYR A 332 -5.90 -19.40 -0.76
CA TYR A 332 -6.00 -19.88 0.62
C TYR A 332 -5.42 -18.88 1.62
N HIS A 333 -4.19 -18.39 1.41
CA HIS A 333 -3.54 -17.54 2.40
C HIS A 333 -4.19 -16.16 2.50
N ILE A 334 -4.65 -15.58 1.39
CA ILE A 334 -5.36 -14.29 1.42
C ILE A 334 -6.74 -14.46 2.06
N ASP A 335 -7.52 -15.47 1.67
CA ASP A 335 -8.85 -15.74 2.26
C ASP A 335 -8.74 -15.99 3.77
N ARG A 336 -7.78 -16.82 4.20
CA ARG A 336 -7.51 -17.07 5.62
C ARG A 336 -7.13 -15.79 6.37
N SER A 337 -6.24 -14.98 5.80
CA SER A 337 -5.84 -13.70 6.39
C SER A 337 -7.03 -12.74 6.51
N GLN A 338 -7.91 -12.69 5.51
CA GLN A 338 -9.06 -11.81 5.54
C GLN A 338 -10.13 -12.26 6.55
N ARG A 339 -10.34 -13.57 6.71
CA ARG A 339 -11.21 -14.10 7.77
C ARG A 339 -10.60 -13.88 9.15
N TYR A 340 -9.28 -13.94 9.28
CA TYR A 340 -8.59 -13.59 10.52
C TYR A 340 -8.85 -12.13 10.91
N ILE A 341 -8.67 -11.17 10.00
CA ILE A 341 -8.97 -9.74 10.24
C ILE A 341 -10.41 -9.54 10.72
N GLN A 342 -11.37 -10.22 10.10
CA GLN A 342 -12.77 -10.19 10.52
C GLN A 342 -12.98 -10.75 11.93
N SER A 343 -12.27 -11.82 12.29
CA SER A 343 -12.32 -12.41 13.64
C SER A 343 -11.82 -11.45 14.73
N LEU A 344 -11.00 -10.46 14.38
CA LEU A 344 -10.55 -9.37 15.27
C LEU A 344 -11.60 -8.26 15.44
N GLY A 345 -12.77 -8.38 14.81
CA GLY A 345 -13.89 -7.45 14.93
C GLY A 345 -13.96 -6.36 13.85
N PHE A 346 -13.06 -6.40 12.86
CA PHE A 346 -13.09 -5.53 11.68
C PHE A 346 -14.04 -6.10 10.62
N VAL A 347 -15.33 -5.96 10.89
CA VAL A 347 -16.45 -6.39 10.04
C VAL A 347 -17.35 -5.22 9.68
N ASP A 348 -18.17 -5.39 8.64
CA ASP A 348 -19.19 -4.44 8.21
C ASP A 348 -18.62 -3.03 7.99
N ALA A 349 -19.17 -2.01 8.64
CA ALA A 349 -18.72 -0.62 8.52
C ALA A 349 -17.29 -0.37 9.02
N LYS A 350 -16.73 -1.30 9.81
CA LYS A 350 -15.34 -1.27 10.30
C LYS A 350 -14.41 -2.18 9.49
N GLY A 351 -14.93 -2.81 8.45
CA GLY A 351 -14.22 -3.79 7.67
C GLY A 351 -12.95 -3.21 7.05
N ILE A 352 -11.86 -3.97 7.14
CA ILE A 352 -10.59 -3.69 6.46
C ILE A 352 -10.51 -4.63 5.26
N GLN A 353 -10.18 -4.09 4.09
CA GLN A 353 -10.17 -4.81 2.81
C GLN A 353 -11.44 -5.66 2.62
N PHE A 354 -12.58 -5.08 3.01
CA PHE A 354 -13.87 -5.78 3.19
C PHE A 354 -14.62 -5.97 1.87
N GLY A 355 -13.94 -6.64 0.94
CA GLY A 355 -14.40 -7.01 -0.39
C GLY A 355 -13.30 -7.76 -1.13
N PRO A 356 -13.61 -8.31 -2.31
CA PRO A 356 -12.66 -9.14 -3.03
C PRO A 356 -11.46 -8.33 -3.50
N ILE A 357 -10.26 -8.83 -3.23
CA ILE A 357 -9.04 -8.37 -3.92
C ILE A 357 -8.84 -9.19 -5.20
N GLU A 358 -8.51 -8.52 -6.31
CA GLU A 358 -8.17 -9.22 -7.55
C GLU A 358 -6.68 -9.56 -7.54
N VAL A 359 -6.35 -10.77 -7.95
CA VAL A 359 -4.99 -11.30 -7.85
C VAL A 359 -4.60 -12.04 -9.11
N ASP A 360 -3.42 -11.71 -9.64
CA ASP A 360 -2.75 -12.46 -10.70
C ASP A 360 -1.65 -13.34 -10.10
N SER A 361 -1.88 -14.64 -10.08
CA SER A 361 -0.96 -15.64 -9.50
C SER A 361 0.21 -16.02 -10.42
N ASP A 362 0.19 -15.61 -11.69
CA ASP A 362 1.21 -15.90 -12.72
C ASP A 362 1.47 -14.63 -13.55
N GLY A 363 1.88 -13.57 -12.84
CA GLY A 363 2.10 -12.24 -13.36
C GLY A 363 3.57 -11.86 -13.57
N LEU A 364 3.82 -10.55 -13.73
CA LEU A 364 5.13 -9.91 -13.84
C LEU A 364 6.09 -10.45 -14.93
N SER A 365 5.60 -11.26 -15.85
CA SER A 365 6.34 -11.93 -16.93
C SER A 365 7.44 -12.85 -16.39
N GLY A 366 7.17 -13.59 -15.30
CA GLY A 366 8.12 -14.53 -14.68
C GLY A 366 9.30 -13.85 -13.98
N GLN A 367 9.12 -12.62 -13.52
CA GLN A 367 10.13 -11.94 -12.71
C GLN A 367 10.18 -12.52 -11.30
N ASP A 368 11.37 -12.47 -10.68
CA ASP A 368 11.57 -12.76 -9.26
C ASP A 368 11.13 -11.53 -8.44
N ASN A 369 9.82 -11.31 -8.40
CA ASN A 369 9.18 -10.19 -7.72
C ASN A 369 7.66 -10.37 -7.64
N SER A 370 7.06 -9.60 -6.75
CA SER A 370 5.63 -9.48 -6.53
C SER A 370 5.28 -8.00 -6.33
N HIS A 371 4.00 -7.64 -6.47
CA HIS A 371 3.58 -6.30 -6.10
C HIS A 371 2.13 -6.18 -5.67
N TYR A 372 1.86 -5.07 -4.99
CA TYR A 372 0.53 -4.47 -4.87
C TYR A 372 0.39 -3.24 -5.77
N ILE A 373 -0.79 -3.08 -6.36
CA ILE A 373 -1.17 -1.93 -7.19
C ILE A 373 -2.25 -1.12 -6.47
N PRO A 374 -1.89 -0.02 -5.77
CA PRO A 374 -2.87 0.78 -5.02
C PRO A 374 -3.99 1.37 -5.89
N GLY A 375 -3.70 1.70 -7.15
CA GLY A 375 -4.63 2.38 -8.05
C GLY A 375 -5.85 1.54 -8.47
N SER A 376 -5.72 0.22 -8.42
CA SER A 376 -6.76 -0.75 -8.77
C SER A 376 -7.06 -1.77 -7.68
N ASN A 377 -6.31 -1.72 -6.57
CA ASN A 377 -6.42 -2.68 -5.48
C ASN A 377 -6.22 -4.12 -5.95
N ARG A 378 -5.06 -4.37 -6.57
CA ARG A 378 -4.71 -5.67 -7.17
C ARG A 378 -3.35 -6.16 -6.69
N LEU A 379 -3.16 -7.47 -6.67
CA LEU A 379 -1.89 -8.12 -6.39
C LEU A 379 -1.42 -8.89 -7.63
N ALA A 380 -0.13 -8.98 -7.86
CA ALA A 380 0.44 -9.87 -8.86
C ALA A 380 1.73 -10.52 -8.37
N PHE A 381 1.94 -11.79 -8.73
CA PHE A 381 3.08 -12.59 -8.30
C PHE A 381 3.83 -13.15 -9.50
N GLY A 382 5.15 -12.98 -9.54
CA GLY A 382 5.99 -13.57 -10.57
C GLY A 382 6.62 -14.90 -10.14
N HIS A 383 7.08 -15.67 -11.13
CA HIS A 383 7.66 -17.01 -10.93
C HIS A 383 9.18 -17.05 -11.21
N GLY A 384 9.90 -16.00 -10.85
CA GLY A 384 11.34 -15.95 -11.02
C GLY A 384 12.08 -16.47 -9.80
N CYS A 385 13.16 -17.23 -9.99
CA CYS A 385 13.85 -17.96 -8.92
C CYS A 385 12.96 -19.02 -8.26
N VAL A 386 12.38 -18.71 -7.10
CA VAL A 386 11.33 -19.49 -6.45
C VAL A 386 10.03 -18.79 -6.83
N ASP A 387 8.97 -19.53 -7.17
CA ASP A 387 7.69 -18.88 -7.40
C ASP A 387 7.27 -18.09 -6.15
N ASP A 388 7.11 -16.78 -6.26
CA ASP A 388 6.88 -15.87 -5.14
C ASP A 388 5.70 -16.34 -4.27
N ASN A 389 4.63 -16.83 -4.90
CA ASN A 389 3.44 -17.35 -4.23
C ASN A 389 3.52 -18.84 -3.82
N GLN A 390 4.72 -19.43 -3.75
CA GLN A 390 4.97 -20.64 -2.97
C GLN A 390 5.41 -20.34 -1.53
N ASP A 391 5.64 -19.07 -1.18
CA ASP A 391 5.94 -18.62 0.17
C ASP A 391 4.77 -17.78 0.70
N ALA A 392 4.10 -18.24 1.77
CA ALA A 392 2.99 -17.51 2.36
C ALA A 392 3.41 -16.13 2.87
N ASP A 393 4.67 -15.93 3.25
CA ASP A 393 5.16 -14.63 3.68
C ASP A 393 5.09 -13.60 2.55
N VAL A 394 5.39 -13.99 1.30
CA VAL A 394 5.30 -13.09 0.14
C VAL A 394 3.84 -12.72 -0.12
N ILE A 395 2.94 -13.70 -0.11
CA ILE A 395 1.50 -13.47 -0.32
C ILE A 395 0.94 -12.51 0.74
N LEU A 396 1.27 -12.74 2.01
CA LEU A 396 0.78 -11.93 3.13
C LEU A 396 1.44 -10.56 3.18
N HIS A 397 2.70 -10.42 2.76
CA HIS A 397 3.37 -9.13 2.65
C HIS A 397 2.64 -8.21 1.66
N GLU A 398 2.35 -8.72 0.46
CA GLU A 398 1.63 -7.94 -0.56
C GLU A 398 0.20 -7.62 -0.13
N TYR A 399 -0.48 -8.56 0.52
CA TYR A 399 -1.78 -8.30 1.14
C TYR A 399 -1.69 -7.25 2.28
N GLY A 400 -0.55 -7.18 2.98
CA GLY A 400 -0.23 -6.14 3.96
C GLY A 400 -0.27 -4.73 3.37
N HIS A 401 0.17 -4.55 2.13
CA HIS A 401 -0.02 -3.28 1.43
C HIS A 401 -1.50 -2.97 1.19
N ALA A 402 -2.29 -3.95 0.76
CA ALA A 402 -3.73 -3.76 0.57
C ALA A 402 -4.42 -3.36 1.89
N ILE A 403 -4.03 -3.97 3.02
CA ILE A 403 -4.51 -3.61 4.36
C ILE A 403 -4.18 -2.14 4.67
N ASN A 404 -2.93 -1.69 4.51
CA ASN A 404 -2.54 -0.31 4.78
C ASN A 404 -3.35 0.70 3.97
N TYR A 405 -3.49 0.50 2.65
CA TYR A 405 -4.27 1.38 1.79
C TYR A 405 -5.77 1.30 2.06
N SER A 406 -6.26 0.12 2.45
CA SER A 406 -7.65 -0.07 2.88
C SER A 406 -7.96 0.57 4.22
N ILE A 407 -6.97 0.90 5.06
CA ILE A 407 -7.16 1.67 6.29
C ILE A 407 -6.94 3.16 6.03
N ASN A 408 -5.76 3.53 5.51
CA ASN A 408 -5.41 4.91 5.19
C ASN A 408 -5.38 5.13 3.65
N PRO A 409 -6.45 5.70 3.06
CA PRO A 409 -6.51 5.93 1.61
C PRO A 409 -5.52 7.01 1.14
N GLN A 410 -4.92 7.76 2.06
CA GLN A 410 -3.95 8.82 1.83
C GLN A 410 -2.52 8.39 2.20
N PHE A 411 -2.25 7.08 2.28
CA PHE A 411 -0.93 6.51 2.65
C PHE A 411 0.15 6.79 1.59
N SER A 412 0.76 7.97 1.68
CA SER A 412 1.83 8.44 0.79
C SER A 412 2.68 9.52 1.45
N GLY A 413 3.94 9.68 1.01
CA GLY A 413 4.88 10.69 1.51
C GLY A 413 5.44 10.37 2.91
N GLY A 414 6.31 11.24 3.44
CA GLY A 414 6.91 11.01 4.76
C GLY A 414 7.72 9.72 4.81
N ASP A 415 7.41 8.83 5.76
CA ASP A 415 8.04 7.51 5.89
C ASP A 415 7.14 6.36 5.40
N THR A 416 6.03 6.65 4.70
CA THR A 416 5.04 5.62 4.34
C THR A 416 5.61 4.52 3.46
N GLY A 417 6.67 4.79 2.68
CA GLY A 417 7.36 3.75 1.91
C GLY A 417 7.96 2.67 2.82
N ALA A 418 8.84 3.07 3.74
CA ALA A 418 9.45 2.14 4.69
C ALA A 418 8.42 1.49 5.63
N MET A 419 7.42 2.25 6.08
CA MET A 419 6.35 1.70 6.93
C MET A 419 5.46 0.71 6.18
N GLY A 420 5.22 0.94 4.89
CA GLY A 420 4.44 0.04 4.04
C GLY A 420 5.10 -1.33 3.93
N GLU A 421 6.38 -1.35 3.56
CA GLU A 421 7.19 -2.56 3.47
C GLU A 421 7.34 -3.25 4.83
N GLY A 422 7.69 -2.49 5.87
CA GLY A 422 7.88 -3.05 7.21
C GLY A 422 6.59 -3.58 7.84
N PHE A 423 5.43 -3.01 7.50
CA PHE A 423 4.14 -3.59 7.92
C PHE A 423 3.84 -4.87 7.16
N GLY A 424 4.12 -4.94 5.86
CA GLY A 424 4.01 -6.18 5.08
C GLY A 424 4.86 -7.31 5.69
N ASP A 425 6.11 -7.01 6.05
CA ASP A 425 7.00 -7.96 6.75
C ASP A 425 6.43 -8.40 8.09
N TYR A 426 5.94 -7.46 8.91
CA TYR A 426 5.29 -7.76 10.19
C TYR A 426 4.06 -8.66 10.00
N TRP A 427 3.19 -8.35 9.03
CA TRP A 427 1.95 -9.07 8.81
C TRP A 427 2.22 -10.50 8.32
N ALA A 428 3.19 -10.65 7.42
CA ALA A 428 3.71 -11.95 6.99
C ALA A 428 4.27 -12.76 8.17
N GLY A 429 5.25 -12.20 8.89
CA GLY A 429 5.90 -12.86 10.00
C GLY A 429 4.92 -13.29 11.11
N SER A 430 4.06 -12.38 11.55
CA SER A 430 3.05 -12.67 12.58
C SER A 430 1.99 -13.67 12.09
N GLY A 431 1.65 -13.64 10.79
CA GLY A 431 0.79 -14.60 10.11
C GLY A 431 1.33 -16.02 10.11
N SER A 432 2.65 -16.16 9.97
CA SER A 432 3.36 -17.44 9.89
C SER A 432 3.69 -18.03 11.26
N LEU A 433 3.79 -17.22 12.32
CA LEU A 433 4.11 -17.66 13.69
C LEU A 433 3.27 -18.86 14.22
N PRO A 434 1.93 -18.94 14.04
CA PRO A 434 1.15 -20.07 14.54
C PRO A 434 1.53 -21.42 13.93
N ALA A 435 2.02 -21.41 12.68
CA ALA A 435 2.48 -22.61 11.98
C ALA A 435 3.97 -22.89 12.22
N GLN A 436 4.74 -21.88 12.66
CA GLN A 436 6.12 -22.04 13.10
C GLN A 436 6.17 -22.85 14.40
N ASN A 437 6.45 -24.15 14.28
CA ASN A 437 6.67 -25.06 15.42
C ASN A 437 8.02 -24.77 16.11
N GLY A 438 8.12 -23.63 16.81
CA GLY A 438 9.27 -23.20 17.61
C GLY A 438 10.14 -22.11 16.97
N ASP A 439 11.35 -21.91 17.49
CA ASP A 439 12.17 -20.73 17.20
C ASP A 439 12.99 -20.78 15.89
N PHE A 440 12.67 -21.69 14.96
CA PHE A 440 13.46 -21.80 13.72
C PHE A 440 13.25 -20.58 12.82
N GLN A 441 14.30 -19.78 12.65
CA GLN A 441 14.31 -18.58 11.81
C GLN A 441 13.12 -17.62 12.03
N LYS A 442 12.52 -17.60 13.23
CA LYS A 442 11.29 -16.82 13.50
C LYS A 442 11.38 -15.31 13.27
N TYR A 443 12.58 -14.76 13.18
CA TYR A 443 12.84 -13.34 12.91
C TYR A 443 13.19 -13.04 11.44
N LYS A 444 13.20 -14.07 10.59
CA LYS A 444 13.31 -13.93 9.14
C LYS A 444 11.91 -14.00 8.55
N VAL A 445 11.69 -13.20 7.52
CA VAL A 445 10.53 -13.25 6.64
C VAL A 445 11.02 -13.61 5.23
N PHE A 446 10.18 -14.29 4.46
CA PHE A 446 10.52 -14.86 3.14
C PHE A 446 11.53 -15.99 3.26
N ASN A 447 11.21 -16.96 4.12
CA ASN A 447 12.13 -18.05 4.43
C ASN A 447 12.38 -18.94 3.21
N TRP A 448 11.35 -19.17 2.39
CA TRP A 448 11.45 -19.97 1.18
C TRP A 448 11.83 -19.15 -0.04
N ASP A 449 11.19 -18.01 -0.25
CA ASP A 449 11.52 -17.13 -1.38
C ASP A 449 12.93 -16.53 -1.25
N GLY A 450 13.38 -16.28 -0.01
CA GLY A 450 14.76 -15.93 0.33
C GLY A 450 15.67 -17.14 0.54
N ALA A 451 15.28 -18.32 0.03
CA ALA A 451 16.15 -19.48 -0.11
C ALA A 451 16.76 -19.50 -1.53
N SER A 452 17.56 -20.51 -1.82
CA SER A 452 18.10 -20.76 -3.18
C SER A 452 19.07 -19.70 -3.75
N GLY A 453 19.57 -18.77 -2.92
CA GLY A 453 20.70 -17.89 -3.25
C GLY A 453 20.39 -16.72 -4.20
N CYS A 454 19.10 -16.45 -4.48
CA CYS A 454 18.68 -15.31 -5.29
C CYS A 454 18.65 -14.00 -4.47
N TRP A 455 18.26 -14.11 -3.20
CA TRP A 455 18.38 -13.06 -2.17
C TRP A 455 18.19 -13.70 -0.79
N GLU A 456 18.41 -12.94 0.28
CA GLU A 456 18.52 -13.49 1.65
C GLU A 456 17.24 -13.36 2.50
N GLY A 457 16.16 -12.80 1.95
CA GLY A 457 15.00 -12.37 2.75
C GLY A 457 15.26 -11.08 3.54
N ARG A 458 14.35 -10.75 4.46
CA ARG A 458 14.49 -9.61 5.39
C ARG A 458 14.47 -10.05 6.85
N ARG A 459 14.96 -9.18 7.72
CA ARG A 459 15.11 -9.42 9.16
C ARG A 459 14.23 -8.49 9.99
N MET A 460 13.57 -9.06 10.99
CA MET A 460 12.76 -8.34 11.99
C MET A 460 13.43 -8.31 13.37
N ASP A 461 14.75 -8.52 13.41
CA ASP A 461 15.60 -8.50 14.60
C ASP A 461 16.83 -7.59 14.43
N ARG A 462 16.68 -6.47 13.71
CA ARG A 462 17.72 -5.43 13.61
C ARG A 462 17.77 -4.56 14.86
N LEU A 463 18.08 -5.16 16.01
CA LEU A 463 18.01 -4.53 17.33
C LEU A 463 18.87 -3.25 17.47
N THR A 464 19.87 -3.06 16.61
CA THR A 464 20.72 -1.87 16.58
C THR A 464 20.27 -0.80 15.58
N ALA A 465 19.18 -1.02 14.83
CA ALA A 465 18.66 -0.05 13.90
C ALA A 465 18.15 1.19 14.66
N GLN A 466 18.41 2.39 14.16
CA GLN A 466 18.08 3.65 14.84
C GLN A 466 17.41 4.61 13.88
N TYR A 467 16.23 5.08 14.26
CA TYR A 467 15.47 6.08 13.52
C TYR A 467 16.10 7.47 13.68
N ASN A 468 16.05 8.27 12.62
CA ASN A 468 16.50 9.65 12.62
C ASN A 468 15.35 10.57 12.18
N HIS A 469 14.81 11.33 13.14
CA HIS A 469 13.68 12.24 12.93
C HIS A 469 13.92 13.33 11.86
N ASN A 470 15.17 13.61 11.50
CA ASN A 470 15.51 14.61 10.47
C ASN A 470 15.55 14.03 9.04
N LYS A 471 15.21 12.75 8.87
CA LYS A 471 15.22 12.06 7.57
C LYS A 471 13.84 11.55 7.19
N ASN A 472 13.65 11.32 5.90
CA ASN A 472 12.53 10.54 5.35
C ASN A 472 13.06 9.16 4.95
N TYR A 473 12.24 8.13 5.15
CA TYR A 473 12.58 6.75 4.81
C TYR A 473 11.57 6.19 3.79
N GLY A 474 12.00 6.05 2.54
CA GLY A 474 11.24 5.40 1.48
C GLY A 474 11.34 3.87 1.55
N ALA A 475 10.61 3.17 0.68
CA ALA A 475 10.70 1.71 0.56
C ALA A 475 12.11 1.28 0.11
N HIS A 476 12.62 0.19 0.68
CA HIS A 476 13.87 -0.49 0.31
C HIS A 476 15.14 0.38 0.31
N GLN A 477 15.13 1.51 1.00
CA GLN A 477 16.28 2.41 1.03
C GLN A 477 17.38 1.78 1.89
N SER A 478 18.60 1.70 1.37
CA SER A 478 19.74 1.25 2.18
C SER A 478 19.97 2.19 3.37
N VAL A 479 20.00 1.62 4.57
CA VAL A 479 20.32 2.28 5.83
C VAL A 479 21.47 1.50 6.49
N GLY A 480 22.69 1.72 5.99
CA GLY A 480 23.85 0.97 6.47
C GLY A 480 23.81 -0.48 5.98
N ASP A 481 23.73 -1.43 6.92
CA ASP A 481 23.74 -2.88 6.67
C ASP A 481 22.34 -3.51 6.54
N PHE A 482 21.29 -2.70 6.63
CA PHE A 482 19.90 -3.11 6.44
C PHE A 482 19.14 -2.14 5.50
N VAL A 483 17.87 -2.44 5.22
CA VAL A 483 16.97 -1.58 4.45
C VAL A 483 15.96 -0.89 5.37
N SER A 484 15.52 0.30 4.99
CA SER A 484 14.60 1.15 5.77
C SER A 484 13.34 0.44 6.27
N ASP A 485 12.87 -0.58 5.57
CA ASP A 485 11.73 -1.42 5.93
C ASP A 485 11.93 -2.10 7.29
N GLU A 486 13.16 -2.55 7.56
CA GLU A 486 13.55 -3.24 8.79
C GLU A 486 13.59 -2.30 10.01
N LEU A 487 13.63 -0.97 9.81
CA LEU A 487 13.44 0.01 10.91
C LEU A 487 12.03 -0.04 11.48
N TRP A 488 11.05 -0.38 10.65
CA TRP A 488 9.64 -0.41 11.05
C TRP A 488 9.20 -1.81 11.46
N SER A 489 9.57 -2.85 10.71
CA SER A 489 9.17 -4.23 11.03
C SER A 489 9.78 -4.74 12.33
N THR A 490 11.04 -4.38 12.64
CA THR A 490 11.75 -4.83 13.84
C THR A 490 11.00 -4.48 15.14
N PRO A 491 10.74 -3.20 15.50
CA PRO A 491 10.07 -2.89 16.76
C PRO A 491 8.68 -3.51 16.88
N LEU A 492 7.92 -3.60 15.77
CA LEU A 492 6.59 -4.23 15.77
C LEU A 492 6.68 -5.72 16.11
N PHE A 493 7.55 -6.46 15.41
CA PHE A 493 7.67 -7.89 15.61
C PHE A 493 8.33 -8.23 16.95
N GLN A 494 9.30 -7.44 17.41
CA GLN A 494 9.89 -7.60 18.74
C GLN A 494 8.86 -7.35 19.85
N ALA A 495 7.95 -6.37 19.69
CA ALA A 495 6.85 -6.15 20.62
C ALA A 495 5.87 -7.34 20.60
N HIS A 496 5.53 -7.85 19.41
CA HIS A 496 4.66 -9.01 19.25
C HIS A 496 5.20 -10.24 19.98
N VAL A 497 6.47 -10.62 19.72
CA VAL A 497 7.10 -11.78 20.38
C VAL A 497 7.21 -11.56 21.90
N ALA A 498 7.52 -10.35 22.36
CA ALA A 498 7.58 -10.05 23.78
C ALA A 498 6.21 -10.21 24.46
N LEU A 499 5.14 -9.70 23.85
CA LEU A 499 3.78 -9.79 24.36
C LEU A 499 3.28 -11.24 24.39
N LEU A 500 3.56 -12.04 23.34
CA LEU A 500 3.28 -13.49 23.37
C LEU A 500 4.05 -14.19 24.51
N GLY A 501 5.30 -13.79 24.76
CA GLY A 501 6.11 -14.30 25.87
C GLY A 501 5.53 -13.96 27.26
N LEU A 502 4.75 -12.88 27.36
CA LEU A 502 3.98 -12.51 28.55
C LEU A 502 2.62 -13.22 28.63
N GLY A 503 2.30 -14.10 27.67
CA GLY A 503 1.02 -14.80 27.60
C GLY A 503 -0.13 -13.94 27.08
N LYS A 504 0.16 -12.82 26.40
CA LYS A 504 -0.87 -11.99 25.76
C LYS A 504 -1.41 -12.67 24.51
N ASP A 505 -2.69 -12.42 24.24
CA ASP A 505 -3.36 -12.95 23.05
C ASP A 505 -2.82 -12.31 21.78
N ARG A 506 -2.52 -13.12 20.75
CA ARG A 506 -2.06 -12.65 19.44
C ARG A 506 -3.05 -11.70 18.80
N GLY A 507 -4.34 -12.05 18.85
CA GLY A 507 -5.41 -11.26 18.25
C GLY A 507 -5.46 -9.86 18.83
N ALA A 508 -5.26 -9.70 20.14
CA ALA A 508 -5.17 -8.39 20.78
C ALA A 508 -4.01 -7.53 20.24
N ILE A 509 -2.83 -8.13 20.01
CA ILE A 509 -1.66 -7.43 19.46
C ILE A 509 -1.94 -6.93 18.03
N ASP A 510 -2.44 -7.83 17.18
CA ASP A 510 -2.77 -7.52 15.78
C ASP A 510 -3.91 -6.49 15.69
N GLN A 511 -4.91 -6.59 16.58
CA GLN A 511 -6.02 -5.65 16.69
C GLN A 511 -5.54 -4.22 17.01
N ILE A 512 -4.58 -4.06 17.93
CA ILE A 512 -3.98 -2.76 18.25
C ILE A 512 -3.27 -2.18 17.03
N ILE A 513 -2.44 -2.97 16.35
CA ILE A 513 -1.64 -2.50 15.21
C ILE A 513 -2.55 -2.09 14.05
N LEU A 514 -3.61 -2.86 13.77
CA LEU A 514 -4.60 -2.52 12.74
C LEU A 514 -5.41 -1.26 13.11
N GLU A 515 -5.88 -1.16 14.36
CA GLU A 515 -6.62 0.01 14.86
C GLU A 515 -5.80 1.29 14.75
N ALA A 516 -4.52 1.23 15.10
CA ALA A 516 -3.64 2.39 15.15
C ALA A 516 -3.41 3.07 13.79
N GLN A 517 -3.66 2.37 12.69
CA GLN A 517 -3.49 2.92 11.36
C GLN A 517 -4.63 3.86 10.93
N PHE A 518 -5.80 3.77 11.58
CA PHE A 518 -6.91 4.68 11.33
C PHE A 518 -6.60 6.08 11.88
N GLY A 519 -7.29 7.10 11.36
CA GLY A 519 -7.18 8.48 11.88
C GLY A 519 -5.90 9.22 11.49
N LEU A 520 -5.05 8.63 10.66
CA LEU A 520 -3.82 9.23 10.12
C LEU A 520 -3.94 9.53 8.62
N GLY A 521 -3.21 10.53 8.09
CA GLY A 521 -3.27 10.95 6.69
C GLY A 521 -1.98 10.70 5.89
N SER A 522 -1.70 11.55 4.90
CA SER A 522 -0.44 11.56 4.15
C SER A 522 0.72 12.11 4.97
N ARG A 523 1.95 11.78 4.57
CA ARG A 523 3.23 12.26 5.11
C ARG A 523 3.57 11.83 6.52
N ILE A 524 2.86 10.83 7.04
CA ILE A 524 3.12 10.30 8.38
C ILE A 524 4.56 9.81 8.53
N LYS A 525 5.09 10.02 9.73
CA LYS A 525 6.38 9.53 10.19
C LYS A 525 6.20 8.29 11.05
N MET A 526 7.27 7.49 11.20
CA MET A 526 7.27 6.34 12.11
C MET A 526 6.84 6.73 13.53
N ARG A 527 7.23 7.92 14.00
CA ARG A 527 6.81 8.45 15.31
C ARG A 527 5.30 8.68 15.41
N ASP A 528 4.64 9.10 14.31
CA ASP A 528 3.22 9.43 14.33
C ASP A 528 2.40 8.15 14.46
N MET A 529 2.80 7.11 13.71
CA MET A 529 2.22 5.77 13.80
C MET A 529 2.54 5.08 15.13
N ALA A 530 3.77 5.17 15.64
CA ALA A 530 4.15 4.60 16.94
C ALA A 530 3.34 5.21 18.09
N ASN A 531 3.17 6.53 18.12
CA ASN A 531 2.28 7.19 19.08
C ASN A 531 0.82 6.74 18.91
N SER A 532 0.38 6.48 17.68
CA SER A 532 -0.96 5.94 17.42
C SER A 532 -1.12 4.53 17.99
N ILE A 533 -0.10 3.67 17.85
CA ILE A 533 -0.08 2.30 18.38
C ILE A 533 -0.16 2.31 19.91
N VAL A 534 0.65 3.13 20.58
CA VAL A 534 0.60 3.26 22.05
C VAL A 534 -0.79 3.73 22.51
N ARG A 535 -1.35 4.77 21.88
CA ARG A 535 -2.72 5.23 22.21
C ARG A 535 -3.79 4.19 21.95
N ALA A 536 -3.70 3.45 20.84
CA ALA A 536 -4.65 2.38 20.53
C ALA A 536 -4.57 1.25 21.56
N ALA A 537 -3.37 0.89 22.01
CA ALA A 537 -3.15 -0.06 23.09
C ALA A 537 -3.80 0.40 24.40
N GLU A 538 -3.55 1.64 24.82
CA GLU A 538 -4.16 2.23 26.03
C GLU A 538 -5.68 2.27 25.95
N ALA A 539 -6.24 2.59 24.78
CA ALA A 539 -7.68 2.74 24.59
C ALA A 539 -8.42 1.40 24.49
N LEU A 540 -7.84 0.40 23.81
CA LEU A 540 -8.45 -0.92 23.65
C LEU A 540 -8.24 -1.81 24.89
N TYR A 541 -7.08 -1.68 25.55
CA TYR A 541 -6.65 -2.55 26.65
C TYR A 541 -6.10 -1.72 27.82
N PRO A 542 -6.95 -0.89 28.47
CA PRO A 542 -6.50 0.02 29.52
C PRO A 542 -5.95 -0.74 30.73
N GLY A 543 -4.73 -0.37 31.16
CA GLY A 543 -4.06 -0.96 32.33
C GLY A 543 -3.34 -2.29 32.08
N GLU A 544 -3.31 -2.75 30.83
CA GLU A 544 -2.55 -3.92 30.39
C GLU A 544 -1.18 -3.50 29.82
N GLU A 545 -0.22 -4.43 29.78
CA GLU A 545 1.18 -4.18 29.40
C GLU A 545 1.40 -3.89 27.90
N TYR A 546 0.35 -3.90 27.07
CA TYR A 546 0.48 -3.69 25.63
C TYR A 546 1.13 -2.35 25.29
N ALA A 547 0.62 -1.26 25.88
CA ALA A 547 1.13 0.09 25.62
C ALA A 547 2.59 0.24 26.03
N ASP A 548 2.93 -0.24 27.24
CA ASP A 548 4.28 -0.19 27.80
C ASP A 548 5.29 -0.94 26.93
N VAL A 549 4.93 -2.15 26.46
CA VAL A 549 5.83 -2.95 25.61
C VAL A 549 6.03 -2.32 24.25
N PHE A 550 4.97 -1.81 23.61
CA PHE A 550 5.13 -1.08 22.34
C PHE A 550 6.01 0.16 22.53
N GLU A 551 5.75 0.95 23.56
CA GLU A 551 6.54 2.16 23.86
C GLU A 551 8.02 1.82 24.09
N GLU A 552 8.32 0.78 24.87
CA GLU A 552 9.67 0.28 25.11
C GLU A 552 10.39 -0.07 23.79
N LYS A 553 9.74 -0.84 22.91
CA LYS A 553 10.35 -1.25 21.63
C LYS A 553 10.53 -0.07 20.69
N PHE A 554 9.61 0.88 20.63
CA PHE A 554 9.83 2.08 19.80
C PHE A 554 10.94 2.98 20.35
N LYS A 555 11.06 3.11 21.68
CA LYS A 555 12.14 3.86 22.33
C LYS A 555 13.52 3.23 22.09
N SER A 556 13.64 1.90 22.08
CA SER A 556 14.93 1.24 21.78
C SER A 556 15.46 1.56 20.38
N HIS A 557 14.57 1.90 19.45
CA HIS A 557 14.89 2.30 18.08
C HIS A 557 14.88 3.83 17.85
N LYS A 558 14.69 4.65 18.89
CA LYS A 558 14.54 6.13 18.79
C LYS A 558 13.42 6.58 17.86
N ILE A 559 12.36 5.78 17.75
CA ILE A 559 11.13 6.18 17.05
C ILE A 559 10.28 7.05 17.97
N LEU A 560 10.26 6.71 19.26
CA LEU A 560 9.73 7.53 20.35
C LEU A 560 10.88 8.02 21.23
N GLU A 561 10.71 9.19 21.85
CA GLU A 561 11.68 9.85 22.73
C GLU A 561 11.54 9.44 24.20
#